data_AF-U6MW04-F1
#
_entry.id   AF-U6MW04-F1
#
_cell.length_a   1.000
_cell.length_b   1.000
_cell.length_c   1.000
_cell.angle_alpha   90.00
_cell.angle_beta   90.00
_cell.angle_gamma   90.00
#
_symmetry.space_group_name_H-M   'P 1'
#
loop_
_entity.id
_entity.type
_entity.pdbx_description
1 polymer ?
#
loop_
_entity_poly.entity_id
_entity_poly.type
_entity_poly.pdbx_seq_one_letter_code
_entity_poly.pdbx_strand_id
1 'polypeptide(L)'
;MASVCRIWSWFFDVSNPNDPKLRRWLHPTCALAFNAGLALVVAVAAFLAAPSEFHELWLQRQTPAVAHFAQHLTDWATSVGLVSSPAFQWLRRTAAALLLPQELMFDRKQAFALYTWDKGSIDPKSLGIFLAVYVALMLASRLYEKGAMMLYDAAWACNLSLALTALALWLNIPLLVSACSCWVAVDQLLWYVDSLSFVVRGRFLVGVAKYLANKDTPWTKKLFSTHHLWFIPFTTFVNLKYADGHSPCCLSVSMFLSLMCVLGSRCCTPYAVCHPEPSTRSKAEDSRRDVKPEKSSTDVLNVNVSWRCWADVTHHLPFLGMFDDKPWYMFVVWNQLIWGLGNCFLFGLFLTASNLLRH
;
A
#
# COMPACT_ATOMS: atom_id res chain seq x y z
N MET A 1 -6.83 -30.39 -21.43
CA MET A 1 -6.01 -29.33 -22.04
C MET A 1 -6.77 -28.02 -22.27
N ALA A 2 -7.97 -28.02 -22.87
CA ALA A 2 -8.74 -26.79 -23.14
C ALA A 2 -9.22 -26.00 -21.89
N SER A 3 -9.31 -26.62 -20.71
CA SER A 3 -9.61 -25.90 -19.45
C SER A 3 -8.35 -25.25 -18.84
N VAL A 4 -7.22 -25.96 -18.86
CA VAL A 4 -5.92 -25.46 -18.38
C VAL A 4 -5.46 -24.25 -19.20
N CYS A 5 -5.62 -24.29 -20.53
CA CYS A 5 -5.32 -23.15 -21.39
C CYS A 5 -6.24 -21.95 -21.12
N ARG A 6 -7.51 -22.19 -20.73
CA ARG A 6 -8.48 -21.13 -20.38
C ARG A 6 -8.20 -20.48 -19.02
N ILE A 7 -7.77 -21.27 -18.04
CA ILE A 7 -7.35 -20.76 -16.73
C ILE A 7 -6.06 -19.94 -16.90
N TRP A 8 -5.09 -20.48 -17.64
CA TRP A 8 -3.83 -19.78 -17.92
C TRP A 8 -4.05 -18.48 -18.71
N SER A 9 -4.95 -18.47 -19.70
CA SER A 9 -5.30 -17.23 -20.39
C SER A 9 -5.95 -16.22 -19.44
N TRP A 10 -6.86 -16.64 -18.55
CA TRP A 10 -7.47 -15.74 -17.57
C TRP A 10 -6.43 -15.05 -16.66
N PHE A 11 -5.37 -15.76 -16.25
CA PHE A 11 -4.30 -15.19 -15.43
C PHE A 11 -3.47 -14.11 -16.13
N PHE A 12 -3.43 -14.05 -17.47
CA PHE A 12 -2.51 -13.17 -18.23
C PHE A 12 -3.18 -12.30 -19.30
N ASP A 13 -4.51 -12.38 -19.46
CA ASP A 13 -5.24 -11.67 -20.51
C ASP A 13 -6.01 -10.49 -19.91
N VAL A 14 -5.37 -9.34 -19.98
CA VAL A 14 -5.94 -8.05 -19.58
C VAL A 14 -6.89 -7.60 -20.68
N SER A 15 -8.14 -8.10 -20.62
CA SER A 15 -9.41 -7.59 -21.19
C SER A 15 -9.45 -6.87 -22.56
N ASN A 16 -8.43 -6.92 -23.40
CA ASN A 16 -8.51 -6.54 -24.81
C ASN A 16 -7.56 -7.40 -25.66
N PRO A 17 -8.06 -8.43 -26.36
CA PRO A 17 -7.24 -9.26 -27.23
C PRO A 17 -6.59 -8.49 -28.39
N ASN A 18 -6.98 -7.23 -28.62
CA ASN A 18 -6.48 -6.37 -29.70
C ASN A 18 -5.38 -5.39 -29.27
N ASP A 19 -4.97 -5.33 -27.99
CA ASP A 19 -3.83 -4.52 -27.56
C ASP A 19 -2.60 -5.40 -27.26
N PRO A 20 -1.62 -5.49 -28.18
CA PRO A 20 -0.42 -6.29 -27.99
C PRO A 20 0.47 -5.81 -26.82
N LYS A 21 0.28 -4.59 -26.28
CA LYS A 21 1.05 -4.08 -25.13
C LYS A 21 0.53 -4.59 -23.78
N LEU A 22 -0.69 -5.10 -23.73
CA LEU A 22 -1.33 -5.64 -22.52
C LEU A 22 -1.23 -7.17 -22.40
N ARG A 23 -0.87 -7.86 -23.48
CA ARG A 23 -0.60 -9.31 -23.45
C ARG A 23 0.59 -9.59 -22.53
N ARG A 24 0.48 -10.62 -21.67
CA ARG A 24 1.51 -11.15 -20.74
C ARG A 24 1.58 -10.49 -19.36
N TRP A 25 0.72 -9.52 -19.04
CA TRP A 25 0.62 -8.98 -17.68
C TRP A 25 -0.36 -9.78 -16.84
N LEU A 26 -0.05 -9.92 -15.55
CA LEU A 26 -0.88 -10.66 -14.60
C LEU A 26 -2.25 -9.99 -14.48
N HIS A 27 -3.34 -10.76 -14.50
CA HIS A 27 -4.71 -10.27 -14.34
C HIS A 27 -4.82 -9.30 -13.15
N PRO A 28 -5.55 -8.17 -13.26
CA PRO A 28 -5.57 -7.14 -12.22
C PRO A 28 -5.84 -7.66 -10.80
N THR A 29 -6.77 -8.62 -10.66
CA THR A 29 -7.06 -9.29 -9.38
C THR A 29 -5.85 -10.04 -8.83
N CYS A 30 -5.12 -10.75 -9.68
CA CYS A 30 -3.94 -11.50 -9.30
C CYS A 30 -2.78 -10.57 -8.97
N ALA A 31 -2.62 -9.45 -9.68
CA ALA A 31 -1.62 -8.44 -9.35
C ALA A 31 -1.89 -7.74 -8.02
N LEU A 32 -3.15 -7.42 -7.72
CA LEU A 32 -3.57 -6.91 -6.41
C LEU A 32 -3.28 -7.95 -5.33
N ALA A 33 -3.71 -9.21 -5.52
CA ALA A 33 -3.48 -10.28 -4.56
C ALA A 33 -1.99 -10.53 -4.32
N PHE A 34 -1.17 -10.43 -5.37
CA PHE A 34 0.28 -10.59 -5.27
C PHE A 34 0.92 -9.47 -4.43
N ASN A 35 0.61 -8.20 -4.73
CA ASN A 35 1.16 -7.07 -3.96
C ASN A 35 0.65 -7.06 -2.51
N ALA A 36 -0.65 -7.33 -2.29
CA ALA A 36 -1.21 -7.47 -0.95
C ALA A 36 -0.58 -8.65 -0.19
N GLY A 37 -0.35 -9.77 -0.87
CA GLY A 37 0.33 -10.94 -0.31
C GLY A 37 1.77 -10.63 0.10
N LEU A 38 2.53 -9.90 -0.72
CA LEU A 38 3.88 -9.45 -0.37
C LEU A 38 3.89 -8.52 0.84
N ALA A 39 2.96 -7.55 0.91
CA ALA A 39 2.82 -6.69 2.08
C ALA A 39 2.47 -7.50 3.35
N LEU A 40 1.59 -8.49 3.22
CA LEU A 40 1.23 -9.40 4.32
C LEU A 40 2.41 -10.27 4.74
N VAL A 41 3.23 -10.76 3.81
CA VAL A 41 4.45 -11.54 4.12
C VAL A 41 5.41 -10.69 4.95
N VAL A 42 5.63 -9.42 4.60
CA VAL A 42 6.48 -8.52 5.40
C VAL A 42 5.87 -8.29 6.79
N ALA A 43 4.56 -8.08 6.89
CA ALA A 43 3.87 -7.91 8.16
C ALA A 43 3.96 -9.15 9.07
N VAL A 44 3.76 -10.34 8.50
CA VAL A 44 3.90 -11.62 9.20
C VAL A 44 5.34 -11.84 9.62
N ALA A 45 6.31 -11.55 8.74
CA ALA A 45 7.73 -11.66 9.08
C ALA A 45 8.12 -10.72 10.23
N ALA A 46 7.61 -9.48 10.25
CA ALA A 46 7.81 -8.53 11.34
C ALA A 46 7.15 -9.02 12.65
N PHE A 47 5.95 -9.59 12.57
CA PHE A 47 5.29 -10.19 13.73
C PHE A 47 6.07 -11.39 14.28
N LEU A 48 6.52 -12.31 13.43
CA LEU A 48 7.30 -13.49 13.83
C LEU A 48 8.67 -13.13 14.39
N ALA A 49 9.26 -12.04 13.91
CA ALA A 49 10.51 -11.48 14.41
C ALA A 49 10.39 -10.92 15.84
N ALA A 50 9.18 -10.70 16.36
CA ALA A 50 8.99 -10.21 17.71
C ALA A 50 9.44 -11.23 18.78
N PRO A 51 9.76 -10.74 20.00
CA PRO A 51 10.11 -11.59 21.14
C PRO A 51 8.94 -12.50 21.56
N SER A 52 9.24 -13.63 22.18
CA SER A 52 8.21 -14.56 22.66
C SER A 52 7.29 -13.92 23.71
N GLU A 53 7.82 -13.04 24.56
CA GLU A 53 7.02 -12.35 25.58
C GLU A 53 5.92 -11.49 24.93
N PHE A 54 6.20 -10.90 23.77
CA PHE A 54 5.21 -10.16 23.00
C PHE A 54 4.11 -11.09 22.48
N HIS A 55 4.47 -12.27 21.95
CA HIS A 55 3.49 -13.23 21.43
C HIS A 55 2.55 -13.76 22.51
N GLU A 56 3.07 -14.04 23.71
CA GLU A 56 2.28 -14.47 24.87
C GLU A 56 1.30 -13.39 25.30
N LEU A 57 1.77 -12.15 25.48
CA LEU A 57 0.92 -11.02 25.84
C LEU A 57 -0.11 -10.71 24.75
N TRP A 58 0.29 -10.80 23.49
CA TRP A 58 -0.58 -10.58 22.35
C TRP A 58 -1.73 -11.58 22.36
N LEU A 59 -1.44 -12.88 22.55
CA LEU A 59 -2.43 -13.95 22.56
C LEU A 59 -3.46 -13.76 23.69
N GLN A 60 -3.00 -13.34 24.88
CA GLN A 60 -3.87 -13.03 26.03
C GLN A 60 -4.86 -11.87 25.77
N ARG A 61 -4.54 -10.98 24.82
CA ARG A 61 -5.41 -9.84 24.45
C ARG A 61 -6.29 -10.08 23.23
N GLN A 62 -6.24 -11.26 22.62
CA GLN A 62 -7.07 -11.60 21.48
C GLN A 62 -8.46 -12.09 21.89
N THR A 63 -9.39 -12.06 20.94
CA THR A 63 -10.69 -12.72 21.15
C THR A 63 -10.48 -14.24 21.22
N PRO A 64 -11.37 -15.00 21.89
CA PRO A 64 -11.25 -16.45 21.95
C PRO A 64 -11.12 -17.10 20.56
N ALA A 65 -11.86 -16.62 19.56
CA ALA A 65 -11.79 -17.12 18.19
C ALA A 65 -10.38 -16.96 17.56
N VAL A 66 -9.77 -15.78 17.72
CA VAL A 66 -8.41 -15.52 17.20
C VAL A 66 -7.38 -16.32 17.96
N ALA A 67 -7.51 -16.42 19.29
CA ALA A 67 -6.60 -17.19 20.12
C ALA A 67 -6.64 -18.68 19.76
N HIS A 68 -7.84 -19.27 19.61
CA HIS A 68 -8.01 -20.65 19.17
C HIS A 68 -7.42 -20.90 17.79
N PHE A 69 -7.66 -20.00 16.84
CA PHE A 69 -7.09 -20.11 15.50
C PHE A 69 -5.55 -20.08 15.52
N ALA A 70 -4.96 -19.13 16.26
CA ALA A 70 -3.52 -19.02 16.41
C ALA A 70 -2.91 -20.26 17.08
N GLN A 71 -3.57 -20.80 18.10
CA GLN A 71 -3.15 -22.03 18.77
C GLN A 71 -3.19 -23.23 17.82
N HIS A 72 -4.30 -23.43 17.10
CA HIS A 72 -4.41 -24.51 16.12
C HIS A 72 -3.35 -24.43 15.01
N LEU A 73 -3.05 -23.24 14.50
CA LEU A 73 -1.97 -23.05 13.53
C LEU A 73 -0.60 -23.42 14.12
N THR A 74 -0.36 -23.05 15.39
CA THR A 74 0.89 -23.36 16.08
C THR A 74 1.03 -24.86 16.33
N ASP A 75 -0.04 -25.53 16.78
CA ASP A 75 -0.08 -26.97 17.01
C ASP A 75 0.12 -27.74 15.69
N TRP A 76 -0.54 -27.29 14.62
CA TRP A 76 -0.34 -27.85 13.29
C TRP A 76 1.10 -27.68 12.81
N ALA A 77 1.65 -26.46 12.89
CA ALA A 77 3.02 -26.17 12.49
C ALA A 77 4.05 -26.98 13.31
N THR A 78 3.75 -27.23 14.59
CA THR A 78 4.58 -28.07 15.46
C THR A 78 4.49 -29.54 15.10
N SER A 79 3.28 -30.04 14.81
CA SER A 79 3.08 -31.47 14.45
C SER A 79 3.74 -31.85 13.12
N VAL A 80 3.85 -30.90 12.17
CA VAL A 80 4.61 -31.09 10.92
C VAL A 80 6.10 -30.75 11.04
N GLY A 81 6.59 -30.44 12.26
CA GLY A 81 8.00 -30.11 12.52
C GLY A 81 8.48 -28.78 11.93
N LEU A 82 7.57 -27.90 11.49
CA LEU A 82 7.93 -26.63 10.87
C LEU A 82 8.61 -25.69 11.88
N VAL A 83 8.06 -25.57 13.09
CA VAL A 83 8.56 -24.67 14.15
C VAL A 83 9.98 -25.04 14.61
N SER A 84 10.27 -26.35 14.71
CA SER A 84 11.58 -26.87 15.10
C SER A 84 12.57 -26.99 13.93
N SER A 85 12.11 -26.79 12.70
CA SER A 85 12.98 -26.92 11.53
C SER A 85 14.10 -25.86 11.54
N PRO A 86 15.35 -26.24 11.20
CA PRO A 86 16.45 -25.28 11.07
C PRO A 86 16.14 -24.15 10.08
N ALA A 87 15.41 -24.47 9.00
CA ALA A 87 15.00 -23.50 7.99
C ALA A 87 14.07 -22.42 8.55
N PHE A 88 13.05 -22.80 9.32
CA PHE A 88 12.15 -21.84 9.95
C PHE A 88 12.87 -20.98 10.99
N GLN A 89 13.73 -21.58 11.81
CA GLN A 89 14.53 -20.84 12.79
C GLN A 89 15.50 -19.86 12.13
N TRP A 90 16.15 -20.28 11.04
CA TRP A 90 16.99 -19.41 10.23
C TRP A 90 16.17 -18.27 9.61
N LEU A 91 15.00 -18.55 9.05
CA LEU A 91 14.12 -17.54 8.47
C LEU A 91 13.66 -16.53 9.53
N ARG A 92 13.23 -16.99 10.71
CA ARG A 92 12.82 -16.12 11.82
C ARG A 92 13.96 -15.21 12.27
N ARG A 93 15.17 -15.74 12.45
CA ARG A 93 16.35 -14.95 12.84
C ARG A 93 16.74 -13.95 11.76
N THR A 94 16.68 -14.36 10.50
CA THR A 94 16.99 -13.50 9.35
C THR A 94 15.97 -12.37 9.23
N ALA A 95 14.68 -12.68 9.36
CA ALA A 95 13.62 -11.67 9.40
C ALA A 95 13.82 -10.71 10.57
N ALA A 96 14.17 -11.20 11.75
CA ALA A 96 14.47 -10.35 12.90
C ALA A 96 15.68 -9.44 12.65
N ALA A 97 16.79 -9.97 12.14
CA ALA A 97 17.97 -9.18 11.83
C ALA A 97 17.73 -8.10 10.75
N LEU A 98 16.86 -8.38 9.78
CA LEU A 98 16.59 -7.46 8.66
C LEU A 98 15.49 -6.44 8.97
N LEU A 99 14.35 -6.89 9.48
CA LEU A 99 13.18 -6.05 9.71
C LEU A 99 13.25 -5.32 11.05
N LEU A 100 13.95 -5.90 12.01
CA LEU A 100 13.96 -5.48 13.41
C LEU A 100 15.40 -5.50 13.98
N PRO A 101 16.38 -4.88 13.28
CA PRO A 101 17.79 -4.92 13.70
C PRO A 101 17.94 -4.31 15.09
N GLN A 102 18.69 -5.00 15.95
CA GLN A 102 18.84 -4.61 17.36
C GLN A 102 19.46 -3.21 17.50
N GLU A 103 20.33 -2.85 16.56
CA GLU A 103 21.05 -1.58 16.49
C GLU A 103 20.12 -0.40 16.20
N LEU A 104 18.96 -0.63 15.57
CA LEU A 104 17.94 0.39 15.30
C LEU A 104 16.74 0.30 16.27
N MET A 105 16.78 -0.61 17.25
CA MET A 105 15.76 -0.74 18.29
C MET A 105 15.97 0.25 19.44
N PHE A 106 15.88 1.55 19.15
CA PHE A 106 16.04 2.62 20.15
C PHE A 106 15.02 2.50 21.31
N ASP A 107 13.81 1.98 21.04
CA ASP A 107 12.81 1.70 22.07
C ASP A 107 12.08 0.38 21.79
N ARG A 108 12.68 -0.72 22.29
CA ARG A 108 12.12 -2.07 22.17
C ARG A 108 10.79 -2.23 22.91
N LYS A 109 10.56 -1.49 24.00
CA LYS A 109 9.31 -1.57 24.77
C LYS A 109 8.16 -0.99 23.96
N GLN A 110 8.37 0.18 23.36
CA GLN A 110 7.40 0.83 22.49
C GLN A 110 7.15 0.00 21.21
N ALA A 111 8.19 -0.60 20.63
CA ALA A 111 8.07 -1.44 19.42
C ALA A 111 7.18 -2.68 19.61
N PHE A 112 7.13 -3.22 20.83
CA PHE A 112 6.33 -4.39 21.17
C PHE A 112 5.24 -4.06 22.19
N ALA A 113 4.81 -2.79 22.24
CA ALA A 113 3.64 -2.41 23.00
C ALA A 113 2.37 -2.96 22.32
N LEU A 114 1.36 -3.22 23.14
CA LEU A 114 0.00 -3.51 22.68
C LEU A 114 -0.90 -2.33 23.05
N TYR A 115 -1.93 -2.08 22.27
CA TYR A 115 -2.90 -1.05 22.61
C TYR A 115 -3.56 -1.34 23.95
N THR A 116 -3.74 -0.27 24.72
CA THR A 116 -4.51 -0.20 25.96
C THR A 116 -5.62 0.82 25.78
N TRP A 117 -6.82 0.52 26.27
CA TRP A 117 -7.96 1.44 26.19
C TRP A 117 -8.93 1.17 27.34
N ASP A 118 -9.63 2.22 27.78
CA ASP A 118 -10.58 2.14 28.87
C ASP A 118 -11.92 1.52 28.42
N LYS A 119 -12.59 0.82 29.34
CA LYS A 119 -13.95 0.31 29.10
C LYS A 119 -14.89 1.49 28.79
N GLY A 120 -15.59 1.42 27.67
CA GLY A 120 -16.50 2.48 27.20
C GLY A 120 -15.86 3.50 26.23
N SER A 121 -14.54 3.46 26.05
CA SER A 121 -13.88 4.18 24.95
C SER A 121 -13.98 3.41 23.63
N ILE A 122 -13.78 4.10 22.50
CA ILE A 122 -13.75 3.45 21.17
C ILE A 122 -12.58 2.48 21.13
N ASP A 123 -12.85 1.20 20.93
CA ASP A 123 -11.77 0.21 20.85
C ASP A 123 -11.00 0.34 19.50
N PRO A 124 -9.69 0.01 19.47
CA PRO A 124 -8.91 0.03 18.23
C PRO A 124 -9.49 -0.91 17.15
N LYS A 125 -10.16 -1.99 17.55
CA LYS A 125 -10.76 -2.96 16.61
C LYS A 125 -11.87 -2.34 15.78
N SER A 126 -12.69 -1.47 16.36
CA SER A 126 -13.75 -0.72 15.68
C SER A 126 -13.18 0.25 14.66
N LEU A 127 -12.04 0.89 14.98
CA LEU A 127 -11.29 1.71 14.03
C LEU A 127 -10.71 0.88 12.88
N GLY A 128 -10.26 -0.36 13.17
CA GLY A 128 -9.89 -1.34 12.15
C GLY A 128 -11.05 -1.73 11.24
N ILE A 129 -12.24 -1.99 11.80
CA ILE A 129 -13.46 -2.29 11.04
C ILE A 129 -13.84 -1.10 10.16
N PHE A 130 -13.78 0.13 10.68
CA PHE A 130 -14.01 1.34 9.88
C PHE A 130 -13.09 1.40 8.65
N LEU A 131 -11.79 1.18 8.82
CA LEU A 131 -10.85 1.16 7.70
C LEU A 131 -11.15 0.00 6.73
N ALA A 132 -11.50 -1.18 7.22
CA ALA A 132 -11.85 -2.32 6.37
C ALA A 132 -13.09 -2.01 5.52
N VAL A 133 -14.12 -1.40 6.11
CA VAL A 133 -15.31 -0.93 5.39
C VAL A 133 -14.95 0.15 4.37
N TYR A 134 -14.11 1.11 4.75
CA TYR A 134 -13.62 2.16 3.84
C TYR A 134 -12.93 1.55 2.62
N VAL A 135 -12.01 0.60 2.82
CA VAL A 135 -11.31 -0.10 1.74
C VAL A 135 -12.30 -0.89 0.88
N ALA A 136 -13.24 -1.61 1.47
CA ALA A 136 -14.23 -2.38 0.73
C ALA A 136 -15.10 -1.48 -0.16
N LEU A 137 -15.57 -0.34 0.36
CA LEU A 137 -16.37 0.63 -0.41
C LEU A 137 -15.54 1.33 -1.50
N MET A 138 -14.27 1.65 -1.22
CA MET A 138 -13.34 2.17 -2.21
C MET A 138 -13.11 1.17 -3.35
N LEU A 139 -12.91 -0.11 -3.04
CA LEU A 139 -12.74 -1.16 -4.05
C LEU A 139 -14.02 -1.35 -4.87
N ALA A 140 -15.17 -1.44 -4.21
CA ALA A 140 -16.47 -1.61 -4.87
C ALA A 140 -16.79 -0.45 -5.81
N SER A 141 -16.60 0.80 -5.36
CA SER A 141 -16.83 1.99 -6.18
C SER A 141 -15.90 2.04 -7.39
N ARG A 142 -14.60 1.77 -7.21
CA ARG A 142 -13.64 1.76 -8.33
C ARG A 142 -13.92 0.64 -9.33
N LEU A 143 -14.27 -0.55 -8.85
CA LEU A 143 -14.70 -1.67 -9.70
C LEU A 143 -15.95 -1.31 -10.51
N TYR A 144 -16.91 -0.62 -9.89
CA TYR A 144 -18.11 -0.15 -10.57
C TYR A 144 -17.80 0.88 -11.66
N GLU A 145 -16.88 1.81 -11.41
CA GLU A 145 -16.57 2.91 -12.34
C GLU A 145 -15.74 2.48 -13.56
N LYS A 146 -14.74 1.62 -13.38
CA LYS A 146 -13.71 1.35 -14.41
C LYS A 146 -13.40 -0.15 -14.58
N GLY A 147 -14.19 -1.03 -13.95
CA GLY A 147 -14.04 -2.48 -14.08
C GLY A 147 -12.78 -3.04 -13.42
N ALA A 148 -12.40 -4.25 -13.81
CA ALA A 148 -11.31 -5.01 -13.19
C ALA A 148 -9.95 -4.29 -13.25
N MET A 149 -9.72 -3.42 -14.23
CA MET A 149 -8.46 -2.68 -14.38
C MET A 149 -8.11 -1.81 -13.17
N MET A 150 -9.12 -1.34 -12.42
CA MET A 150 -8.90 -0.58 -11.20
C MET A 150 -8.31 -1.38 -10.05
N LEU A 151 -8.24 -2.71 -10.17
CA LEU A 151 -7.53 -3.52 -9.20
C LEU A 151 -6.02 -3.30 -9.26
N TYR A 152 -5.47 -2.81 -10.38
CA TYR A 152 -4.11 -2.28 -10.38
C TYR A 152 -3.99 -1.01 -9.53
N ASP A 153 -4.95 -0.09 -9.67
CA ASP A 153 -5.00 1.12 -8.82
C ASP A 153 -5.22 0.77 -7.34
N ALA A 154 -5.90 -0.33 -7.04
CA ALA A 154 -6.03 -0.81 -5.66
C ALA A 154 -4.69 -1.26 -5.06
N ALA A 155 -3.69 -1.60 -5.88
CA ALA A 155 -2.38 -2.10 -5.44
C ALA A 155 -1.38 -0.97 -5.09
N TRP A 156 -1.78 0.30 -5.19
CA TRP A 156 -1.00 1.42 -4.67
C TRP A 156 -0.76 1.29 -3.16
N ALA A 157 0.43 1.66 -2.71
CA ALA A 157 0.90 1.56 -1.33
C ALA A 157 -0.04 2.27 -0.35
N CYS A 158 -0.57 3.45 -0.72
CA CYS A 158 -1.58 4.16 0.05
C CYS A 158 -2.83 3.31 0.33
N ASN A 159 -3.34 2.58 -0.67
CA ASN A 159 -4.51 1.70 -0.54
C ASN A 159 -4.18 0.42 0.25
N LEU A 160 -3.02 -0.19 -0.02
CA LEU A 160 -2.56 -1.36 0.73
C LEU A 160 -2.28 -1.03 2.20
N SER A 161 -1.77 0.17 2.49
CA SER A 161 -1.51 0.64 3.85
C SER A 161 -2.80 0.77 4.66
N LEU A 162 -3.92 1.19 4.05
CA LEU A 162 -5.23 1.21 4.70
C LEU A 162 -5.67 -0.21 5.09
N ALA A 163 -5.58 -1.17 4.16
CA ALA A 163 -5.96 -2.56 4.40
C ALA A 163 -5.08 -3.21 5.48
N LEU A 164 -3.77 -2.99 5.42
CA LEU A 164 -2.83 -3.54 6.38
C LEU A 164 -2.97 -2.88 7.76
N THR A 165 -3.28 -1.59 7.81
CA THR A 165 -3.60 -0.87 9.06
C THR A 165 -4.90 -1.39 9.67
N ALA A 166 -5.93 -1.64 8.86
CA ALA A 166 -7.19 -2.25 9.34
C ALA A 166 -6.92 -3.58 10.06
N LEU A 167 -6.11 -4.44 9.43
CA LEU A 167 -5.68 -5.71 10.02
C LEU A 167 -4.83 -5.51 11.28
N ALA A 168 -3.87 -4.59 11.25
CA ALA A 168 -3.00 -4.29 12.40
C ALA A 168 -3.78 -3.79 13.61
N LEU A 169 -4.80 -2.94 13.41
CA LEU A 169 -5.69 -2.47 14.46
C LEU A 169 -6.53 -3.59 15.03
N TRP A 170 -7.08 -4.44 14.16
CA TRP A 170 -7.91 -5.56 14.58
C TRP A 170 -7.12 -6.61 15.37
N LEU A 171 -5.88 -6.87 14.96
CA LEU A 171 -4.94 -7.77 15.63
C LEU A 171 -4.20 -7.12 16.80
N ASN A 172 -4.40 -5.83 17.08
CA ASN A 172 -3.69 -5.11 18.14
C ASN A 172 -2.15 -5.11 17.97
N ILE A 173 -1.65 -4.65 16.82
CA ILE A 173 -0.22 -4.58 16.47
C ILE A 173 0.17 -3.12 16.13
N PRO A 174 0.48 -2.27 17.13
CA PRO A 174 0.79 -0.84 16.95
C PRO A 174 2.02 -0.57 16.05
N LEU A 175 3.03 -1.43 16.11
CA LEU A 175 4.22 -1.35 15.26
C LEU A 175 3.86 -1.34 13.78
N LEU A 176 2.92 -2.18 13.38
CA LEU A 176 2.52 -2.31 11.98
C LEU A 176 1.68 -1.11 11.51
N VAL A 177 0.86 -0.52 12.40
CA VAL A 177 0.18 0.76 12.13
C VAL A 177 1.21 1.87 11.91
N SER A 178 2.25 1.93 12.74
CA SER A 178 3.35 2.88 12.57
C SER A 178 4.10 2.67 11.25
N ALA A 179 4.36 1.41 10.89
CA ALA A 179 5.07 1.07 9.65
C ALA A 179 4.26 1.45 8.42
N CYS A 180 2.94 1.22 8.43
CA CYS A 180 2.04 1.62 7.35
C CYS A 180 2.01 3.15 7.19
N SER A 181 1.98 3.89 8.30
CA SER A 181 2.01 5.35 8.29
C SER A 181 3.31 5.89 7.69
N CYS A 182 4.46 5.33 8.10
CA CYS A 182 5.77 5.69 7.57
C CYS A 182 5.89 5.33 6.08
N TRP A 183 5.40 4.16 5.69
CA TRP A 183 5.51 3.63 4.33
C TRP A 183 4.90 4.55 3.26
N VAL A 184 3.89 5.33 3.62
CA VAL A 184 3.18 6.21 2.68
C VAL A 184 3.47 7.70 2.91
N ALA A 185 4.39 8.03 3.82
CA ALA A 185 4.59 9.40 4.31
C ALA A 185 4.85 10.43 3.20
N VAL A 186 5.73 10.13 2.23
CA VAL A 186 6.02 11.08 1.14
C VAL A 186 4.77 11.37 0.31
N ASP A 187 4.03 10.34 -0.09
CA ASP A 187 2.82 10.50 -0.90
C ASP A 187 1.77 11.37 -0.18
N GLN A 188 1.54 11.10 1.12
CA GLN A 188 0.60 11.90 1.92
C GLN A 188 1.07 13.35 2.12
N LEU A 189 2.37 13.58 2.28
CA LEU A 189 2.90 14.92 2.48
C LEU A 189 2.89 15.75 1.19
N LEU A 190 3.15 15.13 0.04
CA LEU A 190 2.96 15.79 -1.25
C LEU A 190 1.49 16.23 -1.43
N TRP A 191 0.55 15.42 -0.95
CA TRP A 191 -0.86 15.77 -0.88
C TRP A 191 -1.15 16.97 0.02
N TYR A 192 -0.47 17.10 1.17
CA TYR A 192 -0.62 18.26 2.06
C TYR A 192 -0.08 19.53 1.39
N VAL A 193 1.09 19.44 0.76
CA VAL A 193 1.70 20.56 0.03
C VAL A 193 0.77 21.03 -1.09
N ASP A 194 0.21 20.09 -1.86
CA ASP A 194 -0.71 20.42 -2.95
C ASP A 194 -2.02 21.03 -2.46
N SER A 195 -2.61 20.45 -1.41
CA SER A 195 -3.88 20.93 -0.86
C SER A 195 -3.73 22.32 -0.26
N LEU A 196 -2.64 22.56 0.50
CA LEU A 196 -2.35 23.88 1.06
C LEU A 196 -2.06 24.90 -0.04
N SER A 197 -1.26 24.54 -1.04
CA SER A 197 -0.98 25.43 -2.18
C SER A 197 -2.25 25.76 -2.95
N PHE A 198 -3.15 24.80 -3.15
CA PHE A 198 -4.40 25.04 -3.83
C PHE A 198 -5.30 25.99 -3.03
N VAL A 199 -5.41 25.83 -1.71
CA VAL A 199 -6.20 26.73 -0.85
C VAL A 199 -5.62 28.15 -0.83
N VAL A 200 -4.28 28.29 -0.73
CA VAL A 200 -3.63 29.61 -0.60
C VAL A 200 -3.47 30.33 -1.94
N ARG A 201 -3.19 29.60 -3.03
CA ARG A 201 -2.79 30.17 -4.33
C ARG A 201 -3.72 29.82 -5.49
N GLY A 202 -4.72 28.96 -5.28
CA GLY A 202 -5.59 28.45 -6.34
C GLY A 202 -4.91 27.48 -7.31
N ARG A 203 -3.69 27.00 -7.00
CA ARG A 203 -2.90 26.11 -7.87
C ARG A 203 -2.21 24.99 -7.10
N PHE A 204 -2.15 23.80 -7.70
CA PHE A 204 -1.36 22.67 -7.21
C PHE A 204 0.13 22.94 -7.47
N LEU A 205 0.97 22.78 -6.45
CA LEU A 205 2.40 23.09 -6.56
C LEU A 205 3.19 21.93 -7.15
N VAL A 206 2.81 20.72 -6.76
CA VAL A 206 3.43 19.46 -7.20
C VAL A 206 2.56 18.81 -8.26
N GLY A 207 1.25 18.76 -8.06
CA GLY A 207 0.29 18.20 -9.03
C GLY A 207 -0.24 16.80 -8.71
N VAL A 208 0.23 16.14 -7.65
CA VAL A 208 -0.25 14.81 -7.22
C VAL A 208 -1.74 14.79 -6.89
N ALA A 209 -2.30 15.91 -6.42
CA ALA A 209 -3.73 16.05 -6.10
C ALA A 209 -4.53 16.79 -7.20
N LYS A 210 -3.91 17.12 -8.34
CA LYS A 210 -4.51 17.95 -9.40
C LYS A 210 -5.83 17.38 -9.94
N TYR A 211 -5.95 16.06 -9.97
CA TYR A 211 -7.16 15.38 -10.44
C TYR A 211 -8.41 15.70 -9.60
N LEU A 212 -8.27 16.16 -8.35
CA LEU A 212 -9.42 16.58 -7.54
C LEU A 212 -10.17 17.77 -8.16
N ALA A 213 -9.45 18.69 -8.79
CA ALA A 213 -10.04 19.84 -9.46
C ALA A 213 -10.62 19.50 -10.85
N ASN A 214 -10.29 18.33 -11.41
CA ASN A 214 -10.83 17.91 -12.69
C ASN A 214 -12.32 17.55 -12.56
N LYS A 215 -13.18 18.13 -13.40
CA LYS A 215 -14.63 17.88 -13.42
C LYS A 215 -14.96 16.45 -13.89
N ASP A 216 -14.10 15.85 -14.71
CA ASP A 216 -14.30 14.52 -15.26
C ASP A 216 -13.90 13.40 -14.30
N THR A 217 -13.23 13.74 -13.20
CA THR A 217 -12.91 12.76 -12.16
C THR A 217 -14.19 12.40 -11.40
N PRO A 218 -14.55 11.10 -11.32
CA PRO A 218 -15.73 10.67 -10.59
C PRO A 218 -15.71 11.10 -9.13
N TRP A 219 -16.87 11.45 -8.58
CA TRP A 219 -16.97 11.94 -7.22
C TRP A 219 -16.52 10.89 -6.18
N THR A 220 -16.79 9.60 -6.43
CA THR A 220 -16.38 8.53 -5.50
C THR A 220 -14.86 8.43 -5.46
N LYS A 221 -14.19 8.54 -6.61
CA LYS A 221 -12.72 8.61 -6.68
C LYS A 221 -12.19 9.79 -5.87
N LYS A 222 -12.80 10.98 -5.96
CA LYS A 222 -12.41 12.13 -5.14
C LYS A 222 -12.59 11.86 -3.65
N LEU A 223 -13.75 11.32 -3.25
CA LEU A 223 -14.05 10.99 -1.85
C LEU A 223 -13.04 9.97 -1.31
N PHE A 224 -12.82 8.86 -2.00
CA PHE A 224 -11.95 7.80 -1.51
C PHE A 224 -10.46 8.16 -1.57
N SER A 225 -10.08 9.18 -2.33
CA SER A 225 -8.74 9.77 -2.29
C SER A 225 -8.51 10.70 -1.10
N THR A 226 -9.55 11.12 -0.36
CA THR A 226 -9.36 11.97 0.83
C THR A 226 -8.56 11.32 1.95
N HIS A 227 -8.40 9.99 1.93
CA HIS A 227 -7.51 9.29 2.86
C HIS A 227 -6.09 9.83 2.82
N HIS A 228 -5.67 10.41 1.70
CA HIS A 228 -4.37 11.04 1.63
C HIS A 228 -4.21 12.21 2.61
N LEU A 229 -5.32 12.86 2.98
CA LEU A 229 -5.36 13.95 3.96
C LEU A 229 -5.37 13.42 5.40
N TRP A 230 -6.24 12.47 5.70
CA TRP A 230 -6.53 12.09 7.09
C TRP A 230 -5.80 10.83 7.59
N PHE A 231 -5.18 10.02 6.72
CA PHE A 231 -4.62 8.72 7.12
C PHE A 231 -3.49 8.84 8.16
N ILE A 232 -2.49 9.72 7.95
CA ILE A 232 -1.42 9.94 8.93
C ILE A 232 -1.97 10.54 10.24
N PRO A 233 -2.77 11.63 10.23
CA PRO A 233 -3.42 12.13 11.44
C PRO A 233 -4.19 11.05 12.20
N PHE A 234 -4.89 10.18 11.48
CA PHE A 234 -5.63 9.06 12.05
C PHE A 234 -4.69 8.04 12.72
N THR A 235 -3.65 7.54 12.04
CA THR A 235 -2.72 6.56 12.62
C THR A 235 -1.94 7.14 13.79
N THR A 236 -1.61 8.42 13.74
CA THR A 236 -0.95 9.14 14.83
C THR A 236 -1.85 9.31 16.03
N PHE A 237 -3.09 9.74 15.83
CA PHE A 237 -4.09 9.82 16.91
C PHE A 237 -4.24 8.46 17.59
N VAL A 238 -4.38 7.38 16.82
CA VAL A 238 -4.53 6.03 17.37
C VAL A 238 -3.31 5.62 18.20
N ASN A 239 -2.10 5.81 17.66
CA ASN A 239 -0.88 5.42 18.37
C ASN A 239 -0.59 6.29 19.60
N LEU A 240 -0.88 7.58 19.56
CA LEU A 240 -0.73 8.46 20.73
C LEU A 240 -1.76 8.16 21.81
N LYS A 241 -3.00 7.82 21.42
CA LYS A 241 -4.10 7.60 22.36
C LYS A 241 -4.04 6.23 23.03
N TYR A 242 -3.75 5.19 22.25
CA TYR A 242 -3.88 3.81 22.72
C TYR A 242 -2.54 3.10 22.93
N ALA A 243 -1.44 3.69 22.47
CA ALA A 243 -0.09 3.20 22.70
C ALA A 243 0.79 4.37 23.18
N ASP A 244 2.11 4.20 23.12
CA ASP A 244 3.06 5.24 23.52
C ASP A 244 3.55 6.09 22.33
N GLY A 245 2.69 6.31 21.34
CA GLY A 245 3.06 6.93 20.07
C GLY A 245 3.62 5.95 19.04
N HIS A 246 4.18 6.49 17.96
CA HIS A 246 4.74 5.68 16.88
C HIS A 246 6.13 5.13 17.24
N SER A 247 6.33 3.84 17.02
CA SER A 247 7.63 3.20 17.26
C SER A 247 8.66 3.59 16.19
N PRO A 248 9.88 4.06 16.55
CA PRO A 248 10.98 4.26 15.62
C PRO A 248 11.39 2.99 14.85
N CYS A 249 11.16 1.81 15.43
CA CYS A 249 11.44 0.52 14.77
C CYS A 249 10.58 0.28 13.52
N CYS A 250 9.55 1.10 13.30
CA CYS A 250 8.68 1.00 12.13
C CYS A 250 9.39 1.36 10.82
N LEU A 251 10.50 2.11 10.87
CA LEU A 251 11.25 2.57 9.70
C LEU A 251 11.71 1.38 8.84
N SER A 252 12.39 0.41 9.45
CA SER A 252 12.88 -0.79 8.78
C SER A 252 11.75 -1.58 8.12
N VAL A 253 10.66 -1.84 8.86
CA VAL A 253 9.48 -2.53 8.32
C VAL A 253 8.89 -1.77 7.13
N SER A 254 8.80 -0.43 7.21
CA SER A 254 8.27 0.42 6.14
C SER A 254 9.14 0.39 4.87
N MET A 255 10.47 0.33 5.01
CA MET A 255 11.39 0.20 3.87
C MET A 255 11.20 -1.15 3.16
N PHE A 256 11.03 -2.23 3.92
CA PHE A 256 10.77 -3.55 3.32
C PHE A 256 9.38 -3.63 2.68
N LEU A 257 8.35 -3.00 3.26
CA LEU A 257 7.02 -2.88 2.63
C LEU A 257 7.13 -2.15 1.28
N SER A 258 7.87 -1.03 1.25
CA SER A 258 8.15 -0.28 0.02
C SER A 258 8.87 -1.13 -1.02
N LEU A 259 9.99 -1.75 -0.64
CA LEU A 259 10.79 -2.59 -1.55
C LEU A 259 9.97 -3.72 -2.15
N MET A 260 9.22 -4.46 -1.32
CA MET A 260 8.44 -5.60 -1.79
C MET A 260 7.30 -5.17 -2.71
N CYS A 261 6.61 -4.06 -2.42
CA CYS A 261 5.54 -3.57 -3.30
C CYS A 261 6.07 -2.98 -4.61
N VAL A 262 7.23 -2.31 -4.60
CA VAL A 262 7.88 -1.83 -5.84
C VAL A 262 8.27 -3.01 -6.73
N LEU A 263 8.93 -4.03 -6.16
CA LEU A 263 9.31 -5.25 -6.88
C LEU A 263 8.07 -5.99 -7.40
N GLY A 264 7.06 -6.15 -6.54
CA GLY A 264 5.82 -6.83 -6.89
C GLY A 264 5.03 -6.11 -7.98
N SER A 265 4.96 -4.78 -7.92
CA SER A 265 4.33 -3.97 -8.94
C SER A 265 5.09 -4.07 -10.26
N ARG A 266 6.42 -3.99 -10.25
CA ARG A 266 7.22 -4.13 -11.48
C ARG A 266 7.04 -5.49 -12.17
N CYS A 267 6.87 -6.56 -11.39
CA CYS A 267 6.65 -7.90 -11.91
C CYS A 267 5.23 -8.14 -12.43
N CYS A 268 4.23 -7.43 -11.91
CA CYS A 268 2.83 -7.80 -12.07
C CYS A 268 1.91 -6.70 -12.62
N THR A 269 2.36 -5.45 -12.70
CA THR A 269 1.55 -4.32 -13.18
C THR A 269 2.20 -3.67 -14.40
N PRO A 270 1.42 -3.37 -15.45
CA PRO A 270 1.94 -2.65 -16.61
C PRO A 270 2.20 -1.19 -16.25
N TYR A 271 3.12 -0.55 -16.98
CA TYR A 271 3.38 0.89 -16.85
C TYR A 271 2.13 1.73 -17.17
N ALA A 272 1.44 1.38 -18.24
CA ALA A 272 0.24 2.07 -18.71
C ALA A 272 -0.69 1.10 -19.45
N VAL A 273 -1.96 1.47 -19.53
CA VAL A 273 -3.03 0.71 -20.18
C VAL A 273 -3.69 1.61 -21.22
N CYS A 274 -3.90 1.09 -22.44
CA CYS A 274 -4.69 1.82 -23.43
C CYS A 274 -6.15 1.37 -23.40
N HIS A 275 -7.07 2.33 -23.48
CA HIS A 275 -8.48 2.09 -23.66
C HIS A 275 -8.90 2.48 -25.08
N PRO A 276 -9.72 1.67 -25.76
CA PRO A 276 -10.48 2.18 -26.89
C PRO A 276 -11.43 3.28 -26.37
N GLU A 277 -11.44 4.46 -26.99
CA GLU A 277 -12.42 5.49 -26.64
C GLU A 277 -13.84 4.91 -26.78
N PRO A 278 -14.76 5.20 -25.83
CA PRO A 278 -16.15 4.84 -26.03
C PRO A 278 -16.62 5.56 -27.29
N SER A 279 -16.98 4.79 -28.32
CA SER A 279 -17.61 5.36 -29.51
C SER A 279 -18.81 6.17 -29.05
N THR A 280 -18.70 7.50 -29.15
CA THR A 280 -19.84 8.38 -29.00
C THR A 280 -20.85 7.89 -30.02
N ARG A 281 -21.94 7.30 -29.53
CA ARG A 281 -23.06 6.81 -30.32
C ARG A 281 -23.75 8.03 -30.93
N SER A 282 -23.14 8.64 -31.95
CA SER A 282 -23.80 9.62 -32.80
C SER A 282 -24.81 8.83 -33.63
N LYS A 283 -26.08 8.94 -33.26
CA LYS A 283 -27.17 8.68 -34.19
C LYS A 283 -27.01 9.66 -35.37
N ALA A 284 -27.34 9.15 -36.56
CA ALA A 284 -27.42 9.79 -37.87
C ALA A 284 -26.13 9.74 -38.72
N GLU A 285 -26.25 9.02 -39.85
CA GLU A 285 -25.83 9.36 -41.23
C GLU A 285 -24.40 9.92 -41.43
N ASP A 286 -23.56 9.49 -42.36
CA ASP A 286 -23.78 8.99 -43.72
C ASP A 286 -22.46 8.35 -44.20
N SER A 287 -22.57 7.54 -45.23
CA SER A 287 -21.51 7.00 -46.08
C SER A 287 -20.30 7.92 -46.34
N ARG A 288 -19.10 7.47 -45.96
CA ARG A 288 -17.88 7.41 -46.81
C ARG A 288 -16.65 7.01 -45.99
N ARG A 289 -15.84 6.17 -46.62
CA ARG A 289 -14.56 5.65 -46.13
C ARG A 289 -13.59 6.80 -45.83
N ASP A 290 -13.15 6.88 -44.59
CA ASP A 290 -11.81 7.28 -44.17
C ASP A 290 -11.61 6.74 -42.76
N VAL A 291 -10.85 5.66 -42.61
CA VAL A 291 -10.51 5.07 -41.31
C VAL A 291 -9.51 6.00 -40.63
N LYS A 292 -10.01 7.01 -39.90
CA LYS A 292 -9.19 7.72 -38.93
C LYS A 292 -8.78 6.72 -37.83
N PRO A 293 -7.50 6.72 -37.40
CA PRO A 293 -7.08 5.86 -36.30
C PRO A 293 -7.91 6.18 -35.06
N GLU A 294 -8.52 5.14 -34.50
CA GLU A 294 -9.28 5.16 -33.26
C GLU A 294 -8.41 5.80 -32.18
N LYS A 295 -8.86 6.93 -31.63
CA LYS A 295 -8.12 7.68 -30.62
C LYS A 295 -8.17 6.86 -29.33
N SER A 296 -7.09 6.18 -28.97
CA SER A 296 -7.02 5.43 -27.72
C SER A 296 -6.59 6.35 -26.58
N SER A 297 -7.33 6.33 -25.46
CA SER A 297 -6.93 7.05 -24.25
C SER A 297 -6.02 6.15 -23.41
N THR A 298 -4.81 6.63 -23.05
CA THR A 298 -3.86 5.87 -22.24
C THR A 298 -3.93 6.28 -20.77
N ASP A 299 -4.30 5.34 -19.90
CA ASP A 299 -4.22 5.49 -18.44
C ASP A 299 -2.84 5.02 -17.96
N VAL A 300 -2.01 5.94 -17.46
CA VAL A 300 -0.73 5.61 -16.83
C VAL A 300 -1.00 5.07 -15.43
N LEU A 301 -0.62 3.82 -15.18
CA LEU A 301 -0.80 3.17 -13.88
C LEU A 301 0.42 3.40 -12.99
N ASN A 302 1.63 3.10 -13.50
CA ASN A 302 2.92 3.23 -12.80
C ASN A 302 2.84 2.94 -11.29
N VAL A 303 2.19 1.82 -10.94
CA VAL A 303 1.80 1.51 -9.56
C VAL A 303 3.05 1.45 -8.67
N ASN A 304 2.99 2.11 -7.52
CA ASN A 304 4.09 2.22 -6.55
C ASN A 304 5.37 2.82 -7.14
N VAL A 305 5.23 3.66 -8.18
CA VAL A 305 6.38 4.30 -8.83
C VAL A 305 7.38 3.23 -9.31
N SER A 306 6.88 2.09 -9.78
CA SER A 306 7.70 0.90 -10.05
C SER A 306 8.50 0.98 -11.36
N TRP A 307 8.17 1.94 -12.22
CA TRP A 307 8.79 2.13 -13.53
C TRP A 307 9.53 3.45 -13.68
N ARG A 308 8.90 4.55 -13.25
CA ARG A 308 9.40 5.92 -13.38
C ARG A 308 8.91 6.77 -12.22
N CYS A 309 9.57 7.88 -11.92
CA CYS A 309 9.04 8.90 -11.03
C CYS A 309 7.81 9.60 -11.67
N TRP A 310 6.97 10.25 -10.85
CA TRP A 310 5.83 11.02 -11.38
C TRP A 310 6.33 12.19 -12.22
N ALA A 311 5.79 12.33 -13.43
CA ALA A 311 6.22 13.36 -14.38
C ALA A 311 6.06 14.79 -13.81
N ASP A 312 4.98 15.04 -13.07
CA ASP A 312 4.76 16.34 -12.43
C ASP A 312 5.82 16.62 -11.35
N VAL A 313 6.29 15.59 -10.64
CA VAL A 313 7.35 15.71 -9.64
C VAL A 313 8.71 15.91 -10.29
N THR A 314 9.05 15.16 -11.34
CA THR A 314 10.35 15.27 -12.03
C THR A 314 10.51 16.60 -12.76
N HIS A 315 9.41 17.22 -13.20
CA HIS A 315 9.42 18.59 -13.72
C HIS A 315 9.97 19.59 -12.69
N HIS A 316 9.62 19.43 -11.40
CA HIS A 316 10.08 20.31 -10.33
C HIS A 316 11.40 19.87 -9.69
N LEU A 317 11.66 18.57 -9.64
CA LEU A 317 12.82 17.97 -9.00
C LEU A 317 13.43 16.90 -9.94
N PRO A 318 14.19 17.31 -10.99
CA PRO A 318 14.66 16.40 -12.04
C PRO A 318 15.53 15.26 -11.53
N PHE A 319 16.28 15.49 -10.44
CA PHE A 319 17.13 14.46 -9.86
C PHE A 319 16.33 13.23 -9.41
N LEU A 320 15.06 13.39 -8.99
CA LEU A 320 14.22 12.27 -8.57
C LEU A 320 13.97 11.28 -9.72
N GLY A 321 13.98 11.75 -10.97
CA GLY A 321 13.83 10.94 -12.18
C GLY A 321 15.14 10.50 -12.82
N MET A 322 16.30 10.68 -12.18
CA MET A 322 17.62 10.40 -12.77
C MET A 322 17.78 8.95 -13.26
N PHE A 323 17.10 8.01 -12.59
CA PHE A 323 17.14 6.59 -12.91
C PHE A 323 15.91 6.09 -13.66
N ASP A 324 15.01 6.99 -14.08
CA ASP A 324 13.91 6.62 -14.98
C ASP A 324 14.50 5.94 -16.23
N ASP A 325 13.89 4.84 -16.65
CA ASP A 325 14.31 4.02 -17.80
C ASP A 325 15.69 3.33 -17.70
N LYS A 326 16.39 3.43 -16.56
CA LYS A 326 17.59 2.64 -16.30
C LYS A 326 17.26 1.16 -16.04
N PRO A 327 18.25 0.25 -16.09
CA PRO A 327 18.04 -1.15 -15.71
C PRO A 327 17.33 -1.27 -14.36
N TRP A 328 16.41 -2.22 -14.26
CA TRP A 328 15.46 -2.30 -13.15
C TRP A 328 16.13 -2.32 -11.78
N TYR A 329 17.27 -2.99 -11.65
CA TYR A 329 17.99 -3.09 -10.39
C TYR A 329 18.57 -1.73 -9.95
N MET A 330 19.01 -0.89 -10.88
CA MET A 330 19.47 0.47 -10.58
C MET A 330 18.30 1.36 -10.17
N PHE A 331 17.18 1.26 -10.91
CA PHE A 331 15.96 2.01 -10.58
C PHE A 331 15.43 1.64 -9.20
N VAL A 332 15.35 0.35 -8.87
CA VAL A 332 14.84 -0.11 -7.56
C VAL A 332 15.72 0.42 -6.42
N VAL A 333 17.05 0.34 -6.56
CA VAL A 333 17.98 0.89 -5.56
C VAL A 333 17.79 2.40 -5.40
N TRP A 334 17.71 3.14 -6.52
CA TRP A 334 17.44 4.58 -6.50
C TRP A 334 16.09 4.91 -5.85
N ASN A 335 15.05 4.17 -6.20
CA ASN A 335 13.71 4.35 -5.66
C ASN A 335 13.68 4.10 -4.15
N GLN A 336 14.37 3.07 -3.65
CA GLN A 336 14.49 2.83 -2.21
C GLN A 336 15.30 3.91 -1.50
N LEU A 337 16.37 4.41 -2.13
CA LEU A 337 17.14 5.51 -1.57
C LEU A 337 16.28 6.78 -1.46
N ILE A 338 15.56 7.15 -2.51
CA ILE A 338 14.80 8.40 -2.55
C ILE A 338 13.50 8.29 -1.74
N TRP A 339 12.66 7.31 -2.05
CA TRP A 339 11.33 7.19 -1.44
C TRP A 339 11.39 6.50 -0.08
N GLY A 340 12.24 5.48 0.07
CA GLY A 340 12.46 4.83 1.37
C GLY A 340 13.04 5.81 2.39
N LEU A 341 14.16 6.48 2.07
CA LEU A 341 14.71 7.49 2.99
C LEU A 341 13.84 8.73 3.10
N GLY A 342 13.17 9.14 2.03
CA GLY A 342 12.21 10.25 2.05
C GLY A 342 11.07 9.99 3.04
N ASN A 343 10.51 8.77 3.00
CA ASN A 343 9.50 8.33 3.97
C ASN A 343 10.05 8.39 5.39
N CYS A 344 11.23 7.80 5.63
CA CYS A 344 11.85 7.80 6.96
C CYS A 344 12.13 9.21 7.49
N PHE A 345 12.71 10.08 6.66
CA PHE A 345 13.06 11.44 7.04
C PHE A 345 11.81 12.26 7.36
N LEU A 346 10.85 12.28 6.44
CA LEU A 346 9.64 13.07 6.61
C LEU A 346 8.76 12.55 7.75
N PHE A 347 8.67 11.23 7.90
CA PHE A 347 7.98 10.64 9.03
C PHE A 347 8.70 10.96 10.33
N GLY A 348 10.03 10.90 10.38
CA GLY A 348 10.82 11.31 11.55
C GLY A 348 10.58 12.76 11.97
N LEU A 349 10.49 13.69 11.01
CA LEU A 349 10.09 15.08 11.28
C LEU A 349 8.69 15.15 11.90
N PHE A 350 7.74 14.43 11.30
CA PHE A 350 6.37 14.35 11.79
C PHE A 350 6.29 13.76 13.21
N LEU A 351 7.07 12.71 13.51
CA LEU A 351 7.18 12.11 14.84
C LEU A 351 7.75 13.10 15.86
N THR A 352 8.81 13.80 15.48
CA THR A 352 9.42 14.83 16.33
C THR A 352 8.40 15.91 16.67
N ALA A 353 7.68 16.42 15.67
CA ALA A 353 6.61 17.40 15.88
C ALA A 353 5.48 16.85 16.77
N SER A 354 5.05 15.61 16.54
CA SER A 354 3.99 14.97 17.32
C SER A 354 4.38 14.77 18.79
N ASN A 355 5.64 14.40 19.05
CA ASN A 355 6.15 14.25 20.41
C ASN A 355 6.30 15.59 21.14
N LEU A 356 6.68 16.65 20.43
CA LEU A 356 6.73 18.01 20.99
C LEU A 356 5.34 18.53 21.40
N LEU A 357 4.28 18.09 20.73
CA LEU A 357 2.89 18.45 21.02
C LEU A 357 2.22 17.56 22.08
N ARG A 358 2.95 16.54 22.59
CA ARG A 358 2.44 15.60 23.59
C ARG A 358 2.49 16.15 25.02
N HIS A 359 3.21 17.26 25.20
CA HIS A 359 3.32 18.05 26.43
C HIS A 359 2.61 19.38 26.24
#